data_AF-A0A935NTR1-F1
#
_entry.id   AF-A0A935NTR1-F1
#
_cell.length_a   1.000
_cell.length_b   1.000
_cell.length_c   1.000
_cell.angle_alpha   90.00
_cell.angle_beta   90.00
_cell.angle_gamma   90.00
#
_symmetry.space_group_name_H-M   'P 1'
#
loop_
_entity.id
_entity.type
_entity.pdbx_description
1 polymer ?
#
loop_
_entity_poly.entity_id
_entity_poly.type
_entity_poly.pdbx_seq_one_letter_code
_entity_poly.pdbx_strand_id
1 'polypeptide(L)'
;MTQLTDLQRCLAQPRLDGPSAEQVATLTLARVGGSLAKLSPAGRWALLASALMTPQPSCAFEALRRSRVLALWLPEAEALFGVPQLSDSPVWVDVGTHQWRFIDETALAGAPLPVRFAALVHKLGKAGTPAQIWPHHPRHEDRAHAALATLATHTAVPAETLAFAHLAIDECDNLHHASELRAGPIAALLDRVQARERPERFTQLLQLCACDWAAFDGHHQGEYPKALIWRRALQASVAADVSGLDADAACEARAQAVAAALGSRVRR
;
A
#
# COMPACT_ATOMS: atom_id res chain seq x y z
N MET A 1 25.40 -19.11 2.02
CA MET A 1 25.84 -18.27 3.17
C MET A 1 25.30 -16.83 3.08
N THR A 2 24.12 -16.63 2.48
CA THR A 2 23.59 -15.29 2.15
C THR A 2 22.35 -14.90 2.96
N GLN A 3 21.74 -15.83 3.71
CA GLN A 3 20.53 -15.58 4.53
C GLN A 3 20.81 -15.13 5.97
N LEU A 4 22.08 -15.09 6.40
CA LEU A 4 22.49 -14.65 7.75
C LEU A 4 22.81 -13.14 7.79
N THR A 5 23.17 -12.55 6.65
CA THR A 5 23.59 -11.14 6.55
C THR A 5 22.43 -10.15 6.60
N ASP A 6 21.25 -10.50 6.08
CA ASP A 6 20.11 -9.57 6.07
C ASP A 6 19.43 -9.47 7.44
N LEU A 7 19.41 -10.57 8.20
CA LEU A 7 18.87 -10.60 9.56
C LEU A 7 19.78 -9.86 10.56
N GLN A 8 21.09 -9.85 10.33
CA GLN A 8 22.03 -9.04 11.11
C GLN A 8 21.92 -7.54 10.78
N ARG A 9 21.59 -7.19 9.54
CA ARG A 9 21.34 -5.79 9.12
C ARG A 9 20.06 -5.23 9.75
N CYS A 10 19.03 -6.07 9.86
CA CYS A 10 17.77 -5.79 10.57
C CYS A 10 17.94 -5.37 12.04
N LEU A 11 19.02 -5.79 12.70
CA LEU A 11 19.24 -5.58 14.14
C LEU A 11 20.02 -4.29 14.46
N ALA A 12 20.50 -3.55 13.45
CA ALA A 12 21.52 -2.51 13.62
C ALA A 12 21.01 -1.05 13.50
N GLN A 13 19.70 -0.79 13.48
CA GLN A 13 19.16 0.57 13.26
C GLN A 13 18.87 1.37 14.57
N PRO A 14 18.90 2.72 14.52
CA PRO A 14 18.76 3.58 15.70
C PRO A 14 17.35 3.46 16.33
N ARG A 15 17.31 3.57 17.66
CA ARG A 15 16.09 3.43 18.46
C ARG A 15 15.16 4.62 18.23
N LEU A 16 14.06 4.39 17.53
CA LEU A 16 12.83 5.15 17.71
C LEU A 16 12.12 4.54 18.93
N ASP A 17 11.55 5.37 19.80
CA ASP A 17 10.92 4.94 21.06
C ASP A 17 9.79 3.92 20.83
N GLY A 18 10.12 2.63 20.88
CA GLY A 18 9.23 1.52 20.58
C GLY A 18 9.96 0.16 20.62
N PRO A 19 9.23 -0.97 20.66
CA PRO A 19 9.85 -2.30 20.63
C PRO A 19 10.56 -2.54 19.29
N SER A 20 11.74 -3.17 19.33
CA SER A 20 12.45 -3.57 18.11
C SER A 20 11.68 -4.64 17.33
N ALA A 21 11.97 -4.77 16.04
CA ALA A 21 11.37 -5.83 15.22
C ALA A 21 11.64 -7.24 15.78
N GLU A 22 12.82 -7.46 16.36
CA GLU A 22 13.17 -8.72 17.04
C GLU A 22 12.30 -8.95 18.28
N GLN A 23 12.07 -7.91 19.09
CA GLN A 23 11.20 -7.99 20.26
C GLN A 23 9.76 -8.30 19.84
N VAL A 24 9.25 -7.66 18.79
CA VAL A 24 7.90 -7.93 18.28
C VAL A 24 7.80 -9.35 17.70
N ALA A 25 8.80 -9.80 16.93
CA ALA A 25 8.86 -11.17 16.42
C ALA A 25 8.87 -12.18 17.57
N THR A 26 9.72 -11.98 18.58
CA THR A 26 9.83 -12.85 19.75
C THR A 26 8.52 -12.91 20.54
N LEU A 27 7.90 -11.76 20.81
CA LEU A 27 6.61 -11.69 21.49
C LEU A 27 5.51 -12.37 20.68
N THR A 28 5.52 -12.20 19.36
CA THR A 28 4.57 -12.85 18.46
C THR A 28 4.78 -14.35 18.46
N LEU A 29 6.01 -14.84 18.31
CA LEU A 29 6.36 -16.26 18.37
C LEU A 29 6.01 -16.89 19.71
N ALA A 30 6.27 -16.21 20.83
CA ALA A 30 5.89 -16.68 22.17
C ALA A 30 4.36 -16.82 22.30
N ARG A 31 3.61 -15.83 21.81
CA ARG A 31 2.13 -15.86 21.80
C ARG A 31 1.58 -16.93 20.85
N VAL A 32 2.22 -17.12 19.69
CA VAL A 32 1.88 -18.18 18.72
C VAL A 32 2.22 -19.56 19.27
N GLY A 33 3.31 -19.71 20.03
CA GLY A 33 3.64 -20.92 20.79
C GLY A 33 2.57 -21.27 21.83
N GLY A 34 1.76 -20.29 22.24
CA GLY A 34 0.52 -20.46 23.01
C GLY A 34 -0.73 -20.80 22.19
N SER A 35 -0.63 -20.82 20.85
CA SER A 35 -1.63 -20.90 19.76
C SER A 35 -2.22 -19.56 19.29
N LEU A 36 -1.98 -19.22 18.00
CA LEU A 36 -2.65 -18.12 17.29
C LEU A 36 -4.16 -18.14 17.46
N ALA A 37 -4.77 -19.34 17.43
CA ALA A 37 -6.22 -19.52 17.58
C ALA A 37 -6.75 -18.99 18.92
N LYS A 38 -5.91 -18.87 19.95
CA LYS A 38 -6.30 -18.35 21.26
C LYS A 38 -6.22 -16.82 21.36
N LEU A 39 -5.62 -16.15 20.38
CA LEU A 39 -5.63 -14.69 20.35
C LEU A 39 -7.00 -14.17 19.92
N SER A 40 -7.54 -13.26 20.73
CA SER A 40 -8.74 -12.51 20.36
C SER A 40 -8.49 -11.69 19.09
N PRO A 41 -9.54 -11.32 18.34
CA PRO A 41 -9.40 -10.44 17.17
C PRO A 41 -8.66 -9.13 17.46
N ALA A 42 -8.92 -8.52 18.63
CA ALA A 42 -8.21 -7.33 19.10
C ALA A 42 -6.73 -7.60 19.40
N GLY A 43 -6.41 -8.76 19.99
CA GLY A 43 -5.02 -9.17 20.24
C GLY A 43 -4.23 -9.41 18.96
N ARG A 44 -4.88 -9.98 17.93
CA ARG A 44 -4.29 -10.15 16.59
C ARG A 44 -4.01 -8.79 15.94
N TRP A 45 -4.95 -7.85 16.03
CA TRP A 45 -4.74 -6.49 15.54
C TRP A 45 -3.58 -5.80 16.25
N ALA A 46 -3.54 -5.87 17.59
CA ALA A 46 -2.48 -5.23 18.36
C ALA A 46 -1.08 -5.74 18.00
N LEU A 47 -0.93 -7.05 17.74
CA LEU A 47 0.32 -7.63 17.26
C LEU A 47 0.67 -7.14 15.85
N LEU A 48 -0.30 -7.17 14.93
CA LEU A 48 -0.09 -6.74 13.55
C LEU A 48 0.33 -5.27 13.49
N ALA A 49 -0.41 -4.41 14.19
CA ALA A 49 -0.11 -2.99 14.31
C ALA A 49 1.27 -2.75 14.92
N SER A 50 1.63 -3.49 15.97
CA SER A 50 2.95 -3.37 16.60
C SER A 50 4.08 -3.74 15.64
N ALA A 51 3.92 -4.81 14.85
CA ALA A 51 4.90 -5.22 13.85
C ALA A 51 5.07 -4.15 12.75
N LEU A 52 3.96 -3.65 12.22
CA LEU A 52 3.94 -2.60 11.20
C LEU A 52 4.53 -1.27 11.67
N MET A 53 4.46 -0.97 12.96
CA MET A 53 4.96 0.29 13.53
C MET A 53 6.42 0.22 14.00
N THR A 54 7.11 -0.91 13.82
CA THR A 54 8.56 -0.97 14.07
C THR A 54 9.34 -0.15 13.02
N PRO A 55 10.62 0.20 13.28
CA PRO A 55 11.45 0.94 12.31
C PRO A 55 11.69 0.17 11.01
N GLN A 56 11.73 -1.16 11.08
CA GLN A 56 11.90 -2.04 9.92
C GLN A 56 10.91 -3.23 10.03
N PRO A 57 9.63 -3.04 9.65
CA PRO A 57 8.58 -4.03 9.78
C PRO A 57 8.90 -5.38 9.17
N SER A 58 9.59 -5.41 8.03
CA SER A 58 9.94 -6.64 7.31
C SER A 58 10.66 -7.66 8.19
N CYS A 59 11.53 -7.21 9.11
CA CYS A 59 12.29 -8.10 9.98
C CYS A 59 11.39 -8.92 10.90
N ALA A 60 10.29 -8.33 11.39
CA ALA A 60 9.32 -9.04 12.21
C ALA A 60 8.57 -10.09 11.38
N PHE A 61 8.08 -9.71 10.18
CA PHE A 61 7.36 -10.64 9.31
C PHE A 61 8.26 -11.75 8.75
N GLU A 62 9.51 -11.46 8.43
CA GLU A 62 10.48 -12.45 7.95
C GLU A 62 10.83 -13.47 9.04
N ALA A 63 10.96 -13.04 10.30
CA ALA A 63 11.13 -13.98 11.42
C ALA A 63 9.93 -14.93 11.56
N LEU A 64 8.70 -14.42 11.39
CA LEU A 64 7.47 -15.23 11.40
C LEU A 64 7.42 -16.19 10.21
N ARG A 65 7.84 -15.73 9.03
CA ARG A 65 7.93 -16.54 7.81
C ARG A 65 8.91 -17.70 7.96
N ARG A 66 10.14 -17.43 8.41
CA ARG A 66 11.17 -18.45 8.67
C ARG A 66 10.74 -19.48 9.70
N SER A 67 9.85 -19.08 10.61
CA SER A 67 9.26 -19.95 11.63
C SER A 67 7.96 -20.64 11.19
N ARG A 68 7.53 -20.46 9.93
CA ARG A 68 6.25 -20.94 9.35
C ARG A 68 4.99 -20.42 10.05
N VAL A 69 5.14 -19.42 10.93
CA VAL A 69 4.03 -18.79 11.64
C VAL A 69 3.27 -17.84 10.74
N LEU A 70 3.94 -17.18 9.78
CA LEU A 70 3.29 -16.29 8.84
C LEU A 70 2.22 -17.03 8.02
N ALA A 71 2.54 -18.22 7.50
CA ALA A 71 1.60 -19.10 6.79
C ALA A 71 0.33 -19.46 7.59
N LEU A 72 0.39 -19.43 8.93
CA LEU A 72 -0.75 -19.73 9.81
C LEU A 72 -1.53 -18.47 10.19
N TRP A 73 -0.90 -17.30 10.17
CA TRP A 73 -1.48 -16.05 10.65
C TRP A 73 -1.97 -15.13 9.53
N LEU A 74 -1.16 -14.99 8.48
CA LEU A 74 -1.38 -14.17 7.29
C LEU A 74 -1.01 -15.00 6.05
N PRO A 75 -1.75 -16.09 5.76
CA PRO A 75 -1.44 -17.00 4.64
C PRO A 75 -1.39 -16.28 3.30
N GLU A 76 -2.18 -15.23 3.12
CA GLU A 76 -2.21 -14.42 1.89
C GLU A 76 -0.89 -13.68 1.66
N ALA A 77 -0.22 -13.24 2.73
CA ALA A 77 1.09 -12.58 2.63
C ALA A 77 2.20 -13.59 2.37
N GLU A 78 2.15 -14.78 2.98
CA GLU A 78 3.07 -15.88 2.68
C GLU A 78 2.99 -16.30 1.20
N ALA A 79 1.78 -16.32 0.64
CA ALA A 79 1.53 -16.77 -0.73
C ALA A 79 2.06 -15.79 -1.81
N LEU A 80 2.55 -14.60 -1.43
CA LEU A 80 3.19 -13.67 -2.37
C LEU A 80 4.62 -14.10 -2.76
N PHE A 81 5.27 -14.93 -1.96
CA PHE A 81 6.63 -15.39 -2.22
C PHE A 81 6.66 -16.41 -3.35
N GLY A 82 7.51 -16.18 -4.35
CA GLY A 82 7.60 -16.93 -5.59
C GLY A 82 6.73 -16.40 -6.73
N VAL A 83 5.92 -15.37 -6.49
CA VAL A 83 5.05 -14.75 -7.49
C VAL A 83 5.83 -13.62 -8.20
N PRO A 84 5.99 -13.65 -9.53
CA PRO A 84 6.73 -12.64 -10.27
C PRO A 84 5.86 -11.42 -10.60
N GLN A 85 6.41 -10.22 -10.47
CA GLN A 85 5.78 -8.95 -10.81
C GLN A 85 6.66 -8.16 -11.79
N LEU A 86 6.00 -7.42 -12.69
CA LEU A 86 6.67 -6.49 -13.61
C LEU A 86 7.44 -5.41 -12.86
N SER A 87 8.54 -4.98 -13.46
CA SER A 87 9.35 -3.83 -13.04
C SER A 87 9.85 -3.09 -14.29
N ASP A 88 10.51 -1.95 -14.09
CA ASP A 88 11.16 -1.22 -15.20
C ASP A 88 12.42 -1.93 -15.74
N SER A 89 12.89 -2.97 -15.03
CA SER A 89 13.97 -3.86 -15.46
C SER A 89 13.44 -5.00 -16.35
N PRO A 90 14.26 -5.55 -17.27
CA PRO A 90 13.89 -6.75 -18.03
C PRO A 90 13.67 -7.99 -17.15
N VAL A 91 14.03 -7.94 -15.87
CA VAL A 91 13.85 -9.05 -14.91
C VAL A 91 12.66 -8.74 -13.99
N TRP A 92 11.80 -9.74 -13.78
CA TRP A 92 10.69 -9.64 -12.84
C TRP A 92 11.18 -9.63 -11.39
N VAL A 93 10.44 -8.95 -10.54
CA VAL A 93 10.68 -8.95 -9.09
C VAL A 93 9.76 -9.94 -8.40
N ASP A 94 10.23 -10.54 -7.31
CA ASP A 94 9.40 -11.37 -6.44
C ASP A 94 8.44 -10.49 -5.62
N VAL A 95 7.14 -10.74 -5.69
CA VAL A 95 6.11 -9.91 -5.03
C VAL A 95 6.28 -9.94 -3.51
N GLY A 96 6.59 -11.08 -2.90
CA GLY A 96 6.83 -11.17 -1.46
C GLY A 96 8.03 -10.34 -1.00
N THR A 97 9.12 -10.38 -1.76
CA THR A 97 10.32 -9.56 -1.53
C THR A 97 10.02 -8.07 -1.69
N HIS A 98 9.29 -7.70 -2.74
CA HIS A 98 8.81 -6.32 -2.94
C HIS A 98 7.92 -5.87 -1.78
N GLN A 99 7.02 -6.74 -1.31
CA GLN A 99 6.08 -6.45 -0.23
C GLN A 99 6.79 -6.09 1.08
N TRP A 100 7.90 -6.77 1.40
CA TRP A 100 8.73 -6.45 2.58
C TRP A 100 9.48 -5.14 2.45
N ARG A 101 10.07 -4.87 1.28
CA ARG A 101 10.67 -3.57 1.02
C ARG A 101 9.64 -2.45 1.11
N PHE A 102 8.44 -2.69 0.59
CA PHE A 102 7.39 -1.70 0.59
C PHE A 102 6.92 -1.31 2.00
N ILE A 103 6.69 -2.25 2.90
CA ILE A 103 6.34 -1.91 4.29
C ILE A 103 7.49 -1.22 5.03
N ASP A 104 8.76 -1.54 4.70
CA ASP A 104 9.93 -0.83 5.22
C ASP A 104 9.99 0.62 4.70
N GLU A 105 9.72 0.85 3.42
CA GLU A 105 9.63 2.19 2.84
C GLU A 105 8.55 3.04 3.53
N THR A 106 7.38 2.47 3.84
CA THR A 106 6.38 3.19 4.64
C THR A 106 6.86 3.54 6.04
N ALA A 107 7.75 2.72 6.62
CA ALA A 107 8.34 3.00 7.92
C ALA A 107 9.36 4.13 7.85
N LEU A 108 10.24 4.10 6.85
CA LEU A 108 11.21 5.15 6.56
C LEU A 108 10.54 6.50 6.27
N ALA A 109 9.40 6.48 5.58
CA ALA A 109 8.60 7.67 5.28
C ALA A 109 7.87 8.26 6.51
N GLY A 110 7.96 7.61 7.68
CA GLY A 110 7.18 8.00 8.86
C GLY A 110 5.67 7.89 8.65
N ALA A 111 5.22 6.99 7.78
CA ALA A 111 3.81 6.87 7.42
C ALA A 111 2.97 6.39 8.62
N PRO A 112 1.71 6.85 8.77
CA PRO A 112 0.84 6.43 9.86
C PRO A 112 0.34 5.00 9.65
N LEU A 113 -0.12 4.36 10.72
CA LEU A 113 -0.55 2.95 10.73
C LEU A 113 -1.54 2.58 9.59
N PRO A 114 -2.56 3.40 9.23
CA PRO A 114 -3.43 3.09 8.09
C PRO A 114 -2.67 2.90 6.76
N VAL A 115 -1.65 3.73 6.51
CA VAL A 115 -0.81 3.64 5.31
C VAL A 115 0.05 2.39 5.34
N ARG A 116 0.69 2.09 6.48
CA ARG A 116 1.53 0.89 6.64
C ARG A 116 0.71 -0.41 6.51
N PHE A 117 -0.51 -0.41 7.04
CA PHE A 117 -1.44 -1.53 6.89
C PHE A 117 -1.92 -1.67 5.45
N ALA A 118 -2.29 -0.57 4.77
CA ALA A 118 -2.62 -0.62 3.35
C ALA A 118 -1.46 -1.16 2.50
N ALA A 119 -0.22 -0.77 2.80
CA ALA A 119 0.95 -1.29 2.13
C ALA A 119 1.03 -2.82 2.22
N LEU A 120 0.83 -3.39 3.42
CA LEU A 120 0.81 -4.83 3.65
C LEU A 120 -0.26 -5.57 2.83
N VAL A 121 -1.44 -4.96 2.65
CA VAL A 121 -2.61 -5.69 2.14
C VAL A 121 -2.95 -5.43 0.67
N HIS A 122 -2.54 -4.30 0.08
CA HIS A 122 -3.08 -3.87 -1.21
C HIS A 122 -2.78 -4.83 -2.38
N LYS A 123 -1.63 -5.53 -2.33
CA LYS A 123 -1.18 -6.48 -3.37
C LYS A 123 -1.39 -7.95 -3.02
N LEU A 124 -2.07 -8.27 -1.91
CA LEU A 124 -2.32 -9.67 -1.50
C LEU A 124 -3.03 -10.48 -2.58
N GLY A 125 -3.86 -9.84 -3.39
CA GLY A 125 -4.58 -10.50 -4.48
C GLY A 125 -3.68 -11.03 -5.60
N LYS A 126 -2.42 -10.59 -5.71
CA LYS A 126 -1.47 -11.12 -6.70
C LYS A 126 -1.14 -12.59 -6.45
N ALA A 127 -1.11 -13.02 -5.18
CA ALA A 127 -0.89 -14.41 -4.78
C ALA A 127 -1.89 -15.39 -5.41
N GLY A 128 -3.13 -14.96 -5.64
CA GLY A 128 -4.18 -15.78 -6.24
C GLY A 128 -4.14 -15.83 -7.78
N THR A 129 -3.11 -15.29 -8.42
CA THR A 129 -3.02 -15.27 -9.89
C THR A 129 -2.50 -16.61 -10.41
N PRO A 130 -3.20 -17.28 -11.35
CA PRO A 130 -2.67 -18.48 -12.00
C PRO A 130 -1.32 -18.25 -12.69
N ALA A 131 -0.39 -19.20 -12.57
CA ALA A 131 0.97 -19.05 -13.11
C ALA A 131 1.01 -18.83 -14.63
N GLN A 132 -0.02 -19.28 -15.36
CA GLN A 132 -0.13 -19.14 -16.82
C GLN A 132 -0.32 -17.69 -17.30
N ILE A 133 -0.72 -16.78 -16.40
CA ILE A 133 -0.97 -15.36 -16.73
C ILE A 133 -0.06 -14.40 -15.95
N TRP A 134 0.95 -14.95 -15.26
CA TRP A 134 2.04 -14.15 -14.72
C TRP A 134 2.84 -13.47 -15.83
N PRO A 135 3.41 -12.27 -15.59
CA PRO A 135 3.38 -11.46 -14.36
C PRO A 135 2.29 -10.36 -14.34
N HIS A 136 1.19 -10.51 -15.10
CA HIS A 136 0.23 -9.41 -15.32
C HIS A 136 -0.84 -9.25 -14.23
N HIS A 137 -1.17 -10.30 -13.48
CA HIS A 137 -2.11 -10.26 -12.35
C HIS A 137 -3.46 -9.56 -12.61
N PRO A 138 -4.21 -9.90 -13.67
CA PRO A 138 -5.50 -9.26 -13.91
C PRO A 138 -6.46 -9.50 -12.75
N ARG A 139 -7.22 -8.44 -12.39
CA ARG A 139 -8.22 -8.45 -11.31
C ARG A 139 -7.64 -8.84 -9.95
N HIS A 140 -6.39 -8.47 -9.68
CA HIS A 140 -5.78 -8.73 -8.38
C HIS A 140 -6.48 -7.91 -7.28
N GLU A 141 -7.11 -6.81 -7.62
CA GLU A 141 -7.90 -5.95 -6.74
C GLU A 141 -9.09 -6.72 -6.14
N ASP A 142 -9.88 -7.44 -6.96
CA ASP A 142 -10.97 -8.31 -6.49
C ASP A 142 -10.48 -9.34 -5.46
N ARG A 143 -9.32 -9.93 -5.72
CA ARG A 143 -8.72 -10.95 -4.85
C ARG A 143 -8.15 -10.32 -3.59
N ALA A 144 -7.61 -9.10 -3.67
CA ALA A 144 -7.12 -8.35 -2.53
C ALA A 144 -8.27 -7.97 -1.59
N HIS A 145 -9.44 -7.56 -2.14
CA HIS A 145 -10.65 -7.34 -1.35
C HIS A 145 -11.12 -8.61 -0.65
N ALA A 146 -11.13 -9.76 -1.33
CA ALA A 146 -11.48 -11.04 -0.73
C ALA A 146 -10.50 -11.48 0.39
N ALA A 147 -9.20 -11.26 0.19
CA ALA A 147 -8.17 -11.48 1.20
C ALA A 147 -8.37 -10.56 2.42
N LEU A 148 -8.62 -9.27 2.18
CA LEU A 148 -8.86 -8.29 3.22
C LEU A 148 -10.13 -8.62 4.04
N ALA A 149 -11.20 -9.03 3.36
CA ALA A 149 -12.42 -9.50 4.01
C ALA A 149 -12.17 -10.72 4.89
N THR A 150 -11.38 -11.68 4.40
CA THR A 150 -10.98 -12.88 5.17
C THR A 150 -10.19 -12.49 6.42
N LEU A 151 -9.16 -11.65 6.28
CA LEU A 151 -8.35 -11.14 7.39
C LEU A 151 -9.21 -10.45 8.45
N ALA A 152 -10.19 -9.66 8.01
CA ALA A 152 -11.09 -8.89 8.87
C ALA A 152 -12.09 -9.77 9.66
N THR A 153 -12.29 -11.04 9.28
CA THR A 153 -13.17 -11.96 10.02
C THR A 153 -12.58 -12.39 11.36
N HIS A 154 -11.24 -12.40 11.47
CA HIS A 154 -10.53 -12.85 12.66
C HIS A 154 -9.58 -11.79 13.25
N THR A 155 -9.49 -10.61 12.66
CA THR A 155 -8.63 -9.51 13.12
C THR A 155 -9.47 -8.24 13.23
N ALA A 156 -9.51 -7.63 14.41
CA ALA A 156 -10.33 -6.43 14.65
C ALA A 156 -9.63 -5.16 14.12
N VAL A 157 -9.54 -5.04 12.80
CA VAL A 157 -8.97 -3.87 12.12
C VAL A 157 -9.87 -2.64 12.35
N PRO A 158 -9.35 -1.50 12.82
CA PRO A 158 -10.12 -0.27 12.99
C PRO A 158 -10.78 0.17 11.68
N ALA A 159 -12.02 0.66 11.77
CA ALA A 159 -12.83 0.99 10.60
C ALA A 159 -12.14 1.97 9.63
N GLU A 160 -11.46 3.00 10.15
CA GLU A 160 -10.73 3.97 9.31
C GLU A 160 -9.53 3.33 8.60
N THR A 161 -8.84 2.41 9.26
CA THR A 161 -7.71 1.69 8.67
C THR A 161 -8.19 0.72 7.58
N LEU A 162 -9.31 0.03 7.84
CA LEU A 162 -9.94 -0.85 6.85
C LEU A 162 -10.44 -0.07 5.63
N ALA A 163 -11.10 1.07 5.85
CA ALA A 163 -11.57 1.95 4.77
C ALA A 163 -10.41 2.50 3.92
N PHE A 164 -9.29 2.85 4.54
CA PHE A 164 -8.10 3.28 3.80
C PHE A 164 -7.47 2.13 2.99
N ALA A 165 -7.45 0.91 3.53
CA ALA A 165 -6.97 -0.26 2.81
C ALA A 165 -7.81 -0.58 1.56
N HIS A 166 -9.14 -0.53 1.66
CA HIS A 166 -10.01 -0.67 0.48
C HIS A 166 -9.72 0.40 -0.58
N LEU A 167 -9.60 1.66 -0.16
CA LEU A 167 -9.28 2.76 -1.06
C LEU A 167 -7.92 2.56 -1.76
N ALA A 168 -6.92 2.04 -1.05
CA ALA A 168 -5.61 1.74 -1.63
C ALA A 168 -5.67 0.59 -2.64
N ILE A 169 -6.44 -0.47 -2.35
CA ILE A 169 -6.66 -1.58 -3.30
C ILE A 169 -7.29 -1.06 -4.59
N ASP A 170 -8.27 -0.16 -4.49
CA ASP A 170 -8.99 0.35 -5.65
C ASP A 170 -8.17 1.34 -6.51
N GLU A 171 -7.27 2.11 -5.90
CA GLU A 171 -6.74 3.32 -6.54
C GLU A 171 -5.22 3.39 -6.72
N CYS A 172 -4.42 2.60 -6.01
CA CYS A 172 -2.97 2.70 -6.12
C CYS A 172 -2.47 2.49 -7.55
N ASP A 173 -2.94 1.46 -8.25
CA ASP A 173 -2.55 1.20 -9.64
C ASP A 173 -3.00 2.33 -10.57
N ASN A 174 -4.21 2.88 -10.37
CA ASN A 174 -4.69 4.04 -11.12
C ASN A 174 -3.82 5.30 -10.90
N LEU A 175 -3.37 5.51 -9.67
CA LEU A 175 -2.47 6.61 -9.32
C LEU A 175 -1.10 6.45 -9.99
N HIS A 176 -0.59 5.23 -10.14
CA HIS A 176 0.64 4.94 -10.88
C HIS A 176 0.51 5.19 -12.39
N HIS A 177 -0.67 4.94 -12.97
CA HIS A 177 -0.96 5.18 -14.40
C HIS A 177 -1.30 6.63 -14.75
N ALA A 178 -1.07 7.60 -13.86
CA ALA A 178 -1.46 9.01 -14.07
C ALA A 178 -1.02 9.63 -15.41
N SER A 179 0.14 9.22 -15.93
CA SER A 179 0.65 9.74 -17.22
C SER A 179 -0.09 9.20 -18.45
N GLU A 180 -0.82 8.10 -18.30
CA GLU A 180 -1.62 7.48 -19.35
C GLU A 180 -3.08 8.00 -19.33
N LEU A 181 -3.48 8.61 -18.21
CA LEU A 181 -4.82 9.13 -18.02
C LEU A 181 -5.00 10.49 -18.69
N ARG A 182 -6.20 10.70 -19.26
CA ARG A 182 -6.67 12.02 -19.68
C ARG A 182 -7.19 12.81 -18.49
N ALA A 183 -7.36 14.13 -18.67
CA ALA A 183 -7.82 15.03 -17.61
C ALA A 183 -9.18 14.66 -16.99
N GLY A 184 -10.14 14.17 -17.79
CA GLY A 184 -11.45 13.72 -17.29
C GLY A 184 -11.33 12.58 -16.25
N PRO A 185 -10.70 11.44 -16.60
CA PRO A 185 -10.41 10.37 -15.64
C PRO A 185 -9.61 10.83 -14.40
N ILE A 186 -8.66 11.74 -14.55
CA ILE A 186 -7.91 12.34 -13.43
C ILE A 186 -8.87 13.10 -12.50
N ALA A 187 -9.73 13.97 -13.04
CA ALA A 187 -10.70 14.72 -12.26
C ALA A 187 -11.71 13.78 -11.55
N ALA A 188 -12.20 12.76 -12.26
CA ALA A 188 -13.11 11.77 -11.70
C ALA A 188 -12.46 10.94 -10.57
N LEU A 189 -11.16 10.62 -10.68
CA LEU A 189 -10.43 9.97 -9.60
C LEU A 189 -10.29 10.88 -8.39
N LEU A 190 -9.93 12.16 -8.58
CA LEU A 190 -9.84 13.14 -7.50
C LEU A 190 -11.16 13.27 -6.73
N ASP A 191 -12.30 13.22 -7.43
CA ASP A 191 -13.63 13.21 -6.80
C ASP A 191 -13.90 11.91 -6.05
N ARG A 192 -13.63 10.75 -6.66
CA ARG A 192 -13.85 9.42 -6.06
C ARG A 192 -13.04 9.22 -4.78
N VAL A 193 -11.79 9.70 -4.76
CA VAL A 193 -10.94 9.67 -3.56
C VAL A 193 -11.18 10.86 -2.62
N GLN A 194 -12.14 11.73 -2.94
CA GLN A 194 -12.51 12.91 -2.15
C GLN A 194 -11.29 13.78 -1.82
N ALA A 195 -10.43 14.02 -2.81
CA ALA A 195 -9.14 14.65 -2.62
C ALA A 195 -9.23 16.09 -2.07
N ARG A 196 -10.36 16.77 -2.29
CA ARG A 196 -10.60 18.13 -1.80
C ARG A 196 -11.15 18.14 -0.38
N GLU A 197 -12.08 17.24 -0.10
CA GLU A 197 -12.80 17.14 1.17
C GLU A 197 -11.97 16.41 2.23
N ARG A 198 -11.02 15.57 1.79
CA ARG A 198 -10.09 14.81 2.65
C ARG A 198 -8.65 14.91 2.13
N PRO A 199 -8.03 16.11 2.14
CA PRO A 199 -6.72 16.35 1.54
C PRO A 199 -5.59 15.55 2.23
N GLU A 200 -5.70 15.29 3.53
CA GLU A 200 -4.75 14.45 4.27
C GLU A 200 -4.82 12.99 3.79
N ARG A 201 -6.03 12.46 3.54
CA ARG A 201 -6.21 11.09 3.02
C ARG A 201 -5.61 10.95 1.63
N PHE A 202 -5.80 11.94 0.77
CA PHE A 202 -5.18 11.93 -0.56
C PHE A 202 -3.66 12.04 -0.48
N THR A 203 -3.13 12.86 0.43
CA THR A 203 -1.69 12.95 0.68
C THR A 203 -1.12 11.61 1.15
N GLN A 204 -1.84 10.89 2.01
CA GLN A 204 -1.49 9.54 2.45
C GLN A 204 -1.51 8.51 1.31
N LEU A 205 -2.47 8.58 0.37
CA LEU A 205 -2.46 7.73 -0.83
C LEU A 205 -1.25 8.01 -1.72
N LEU A 206 -0.89 9.28 -1.92
CA LEU A 206 0.32 9.63 -2.67
C LEU A 206 1.60 9.18 -1.95
N GLN A 207 1.64 9.26 -0.62
CA GLN A 207 2.74 8.73 0.19
C GLN A 207 2.86 7.21 0.02
N LEU A 208 1.74 6.49 0.03
CA LEU A 208 1.70 5.05 -0.20
C LEU A 208 2.28 4.70 -1.58
N CYS A 209 1.84 5.37 -2.64
CA CYS A 209 2.35 5.14 -4.00
C CYS A 209 3.85 5.48 -4.13
N ALA A 210 4.31 6.55 -3.45
CA ALA A 210 5.73 6.90 -3.44
C ALA A 210 6.59 5.84 -2.74
N CYS A 211 6.07 5.22 -1.68
CA CYS A 211 6.73 4.11 -1.00
C CYS A 211 6.73 2.83 -1.86
N ASP A 212 5.65 2.55 -2.61
CA ASP A 212 5.59 1.38 -3.52
C ASP A 212 6.59 1.53 -4.67
N TRP A 213 6.69 2.75 -5.20
CA TRP A 213 7.69 3.14 -6.19
C TRP A 213 9.11 2.93 -5.67
N ALA A 214 9.41 3.42 -4.46
CA ALA A 214 10.72 3.32 -3.83
C ALA A 214 11.13 1.89 -3.44
N ALA A 215 10.18 0.96 -3.33
CA ALA A 215 10.47 -0.43 -3.01
C ALA A 215 11.13 -1.20 -4.17
N PHE A 216 11.08 -0.66 -5.39
CA PHE A 216 11.85 -1.13 -6.53
C PHE A 216 13.30 -0.61 -6.48
N ASP A 217 14.25 -1.45 -6.89
CA ASP A 217 15.67 -1.10 -6.88
C ASP A 217 15.96 0.15 -7.73
N GLY A 218 16.70 1.09 -7.15
CA GLY A 218 17.11 2.33 -7.82
C GLY A 218 16.08 3.46 -7.78
N HIS A 219 14.95 3.26 -7.12
CA HIS A 219 13.93 4.29 -6.92
C HIS A 219 13.96 4.89 -5.52
N HIS A 220 13.52 6.14 -5.40
CA HIS A 220 13.44 6.86 -4.15
C HIS A 220 12.08 7.57 -4.00
N GLN A 221 11.58 7.64 -2.76
CA GLN A 221 10.26 8.20 -2.45
C GLN A 221 10.10 9.64 -2.96
N GLY A 222 11.13 10.47 -2.77
CA GLY A 222 11.14 11.88 -3.18
C GLY A 222 11.13 12.09 -4.69
N GLU A 223 11.39 11.04 -5.46
CA GLU A 223 11.48 11.07 -6.92
C GLU A 223 10.24 10.50 -7.60
N TYR A 224 9.21 10.10 -6.84
CA TYR A 224 7.99 9.52 -7.40
C TYR A 224 7.33 10.49 -8.40
N PRO A 225 7.40 10.23 -9.73
CA PRO A 225 7.14 11.25 -10.73
C PRO A 225 5.67 11.62 -10.84
N LYS A 226 4.77 10.69 -10.49
CA LYS A 226 3.32 10.91 -10.62
C LYS A 226 2.75 11.80 -9.53
N ALA A 227 3.45 11.97 -8.40
CA ALA A 227 3.02 12.87 -7.32
C ALA A 227 2.82 14.31 -7.82
N LEU A 228 3.71 14.79 -8.70
CA LEU A 228 3.61 16.15 -9.25
C LEU A 228 2.37 16.32 -10.14
N ILE A 229 2.05 15.31 -10.96
CA ILE A 229 0.86 15.32 -11.83
C ILE A 229 -0.40 15.45 -10.98
N TRP A 230 -0.53 14.60 -9.96
CA TRP A 230 -1.68 14.59 -9.07
C TRP A 230 -1.83 15.87 -8.24
N ARG A 231 -0.72 16.41 -7.72
CA ARG A 231 -0.74 17.68 -6.98
C ARG A 231 -1.17 18.85 -7.86
N ARG A 232 -0.65 18.94 -9.09
CA ARG A 232 -1.06 19.96 -10.06
C ARG A 232 -2.53 19.83 -10.45
N ALA A 233 -2.99 18.61 -10.71
CA ALA A 233 -4.38 18.34 -11.04
C ALA A 233 -5.32 18.73 -9.88
N LEU A 234 -4.99 18.36 -8.64
CA LEU A 234 -5.77 18.73 -7.47
C LEU A 234 -5.82 20.25 -7.28
N GLN A 235 -4.68 20.93 -7.39
CA GLN A 235 -4.64 22.40 -7.28
C GLN A 235 -5.55 23.07 -8.30
N ALA A 236 -5.53 22.61 -9.56
CA ALA A 236 -6.38 23.12 -10.61
C ALA A 236 -7.87 22.81 -10.36
N SER A 237 -8.18 21.59 -9.90
CA SER A 237 -9.55 21.18 -9.55
C SER A 237 -10.14 22.01 -8.42
N VAL A 238 -9.34 22.35 -7.40
CA VAL A 238 -9.75 23.21 -6.28
C VAL A 238 -9.97 24.66 -6.73
N ALA A 239 -9.14 25.15 -7.65
CA ALA A 239 -9.23 26.53 -8.15
C ALA A 239 -10.34 26.75 -9.18
N ALA A 240 -11.01 25.70 -9.66
CA ALA A 240 -12.08 25.80 -10.64
C ALA A 240 -13.29 26.54 -10.03
N ASP A 241 -13.80 27.54 -10.76
CA ASP A 241 -15.05 28.20 -10.38
C ASP A 241 -16.23 27.28 -10.71
N VAL A 242 -16.89 26.79 -9.66
CA VAL A 242 -18.05 25.91 -9.74
C VAL A 242 -19.29 26.54 -9.09
N SER A 243 -19.23 27.83 -8.76
CA SER A 243 -20.32 28.51 -8.07
C SER A 243 -21.58 28.58 -8.94
N GLY A 244 -22.71 28.15 -8.38
CA GLY A 244 -24.00 28.14 -9.08
C GLY A 244 -24.13 27.07 -10.18
N LEU A 245 -23.13 26.18 -10.34
CA LEU A 245 -23.22 25.05 -11.26
C LEU A 245 -23.93 23.86 -10.61
N ASP A 246 -24.63 23.07 -11.43
CA ASP A 246 -25.05 21.73 -11.02
C ASP A 246 -23.86 20.77 -10.94
N ALA A 247 -24.10 19.54 -10.47
CA ALA A 247 -23.03 18.56 -10.23
C ALA A 247 -22.27 18.18 -11.52
N ASP A 248 -22.98 18.05 -12.64
CA ASP A 248 -22.40 17.64 -13.92
C ASP A 248 -21.56 18.77 -14.52
N ALA A 249 -22.07 20.00 -14.50
CA ALA A 249 -21.35 21.19 -14.94
C ALA A 249 -20.13 21.48 -14.05
N ALA A 250 -20.23 21.27 -12.73
CA ALA A 250 -19.11 21.39 -11.81
C ALA A 250 -18.02 20.34 -12.09
N CYS A 251 -18.40 19.11 -12.41
CA CYS A 251 -17.47 18.04 -12.80
C CYS A 251 -16.73 18.41 -14.09
N GLU A 252 -17.45 18.86 -15.12
CA GLU A 252 -16.87 19.28 -16.40
C GLU A 252 -15.93 20.49 -16.22
N ALA A 253 -16.32 21.50 -15.44
CA ALA A 253 -15.49 22.66 -15.15
C ALA A 253 -14.15 22.28 -14.49
N ARG A 254 -14.18 21.32 -13.55
CA ARG A 254 -12.97 20.80 -12.91
C ARG A 254 -12.11 20.00 -13.88
N ALA A 255 -12.70 19.16 -14.73
CA ALA A 255 -11.97 18.43 -15.76
C ALA A 255 -11.27 19.37 -16.74
N GLN A 256 -11.92 20.49 -17.12
CA GLN A 256 -11.34 21.54 -17.95
C GLN A 256 -10.17 22.25 -17.25
N ALA A 257 -10.30 22.58 -15.97
CA ALA A 257 -9.22 23.17 -15.19
C ALA A 257 -8.00 22.23 -15.10
N VAL A 258 -8.24 20.94 -14.82
CA VAL A 258 -7.18 19.91 -14.81
C VAL A 258 -6.50 19.80 -16.17
N ALA A 259 -7.26 19.78 -17.25
CA ALA A 259 -6.70 19.67 -18.60
C ALA A 259 -5.80 20.84 -18.97
N ALA A 260 -6.25 22.07 -18.67
CA ALA A 260 -5.45 23.28 -18.85
C ALA A 260 -4.14 23.20 -18.05
N ALA A 261 -4.20 22.79 -16.78
CA ALA A 261 -3.03 22.68 -15.91
C ALA A 261 -2.02 21.59 -16.33
N LEU A 262 -2.51 20.51 -16.94
CA LEU A 262 -1.67 19.40 -17.39
C LEU A 262 -1.25 19.53 -18.87
N GLY A 263 -1.67 20.58 -19.58
CA GLY A 263 -1.40 20.75 -21.01
C GLY A 263 -2.01 19.65 -21.89
N SER A 264 -3.09 19.01 -21.42
CA SER A 264 -3.79 17.93 -22.12
C SER A 264 -5.11 18.45 -22.70
N ARG A 265 -5.62 17.83 -23.77
CA ARG A 265 -6.95 18.18 -24.31
C ARG A 265 -8.05 17.44 -23.54
N VAL A 266 -9.07 18.15 -23.04
CA VAL A 266 -10.36 17.52 -22.67
C VAL A 266 -11.03 17.06 -23.96
N ARG A 267 -11.35 15.77 -24.09
CA ARG A 267 -12.46 15.36 -24.93
C ARG A 267 -13.39 14.53 -24.08
N ARG A 268 -14.65 14.99 -24.02
CA ARG A 268 -15.82 14.33 -23.44
C ARG A 268 -15.77 12.82 -23.64
#